data_AF-A0A523YBI4-F1
#
_entry.id   AF-A0A523YBI4-F1
#
_cell.length_a   1.000
_cell.length_b   1.000
_cell.length_c   1.000
_cell.angle_alpha   90.00
_cell.angle_beta   90.00
_cell.angle_gamma   90.00
#
_symmetry.space_group_name_H-M   'P 1'
#
loop_
_entity.id
_entity.type
_entity.pdbx_description
1 polymer ?
#
loop_
_entity_poly.entity_id
_entity_poly.type
_entity_poly.pdbx_seq_one_letter_code
_entity_poly.pdbx_strand_id
1 'polypeptide(L)'
;YDCHSYETKMPWYGNIAPLSWEVRSHIKQGRAWLNFQRWESYDEDKKQKLYKGIVKSINFSMPIPMYLNLHEDAKLTKVQRDSIKKWAQSYITEEN
;
A
#
# COMPACT_ATOMS: atom_id res chain seq x y z
N TYR A 1 1.18 -7.41 5.54
CA TYR A 1 2.22 -6.64 4.81
C TYR A 1 2.28 -7.04 3.33
N ASP A 2 1.23 -7.67 2.81
CA ASP A 2 1.43 -8.72 1.82
C ASP A 2 1.72 -8.17 0.41
N CYS A 3 1.17 -7.01 0.05
CA CYS A 3 1.48 -6.34 -1.23
C CYS A 3 2.66 -5.34 -1.16
N HIS A 4 3.17 -5.05 0.04
CA HIS A 4 4.15 -3.98 0.30
C HIS A 4 5.40 -4.47 1.06
N SER A 5 5.70 -5.77 1.03
CA SER A 5 6.95 -6.37 1.52
C SER A 5 7.43 -7.49 0.57
N TYR A 6 8.63 -8.04 0.80
CA TYR A 6 9.06 -9.27 0.11
C TYR A 6 8.41 -10.53 0.67
N GLU A 7 7.79 -10.45 1.84
CA GLU A 7 7.08 -11.54 2.53
C GLU A 7 5.61 -11.65 2.07
N THR A 8 5.40 -11.63 0.75
CA THR A 8 4.06 -11.74 0.18
C THR A 8 3.53 -13.17 0.31
N LYS A 9 2.47 -13.35 1.10
CA LYS A 9 1.69 -14.59 1.10
C LYS A 9 0.70 -14.56 -0.06
N MET A 10 0.95 -15.40 -1.06
CA MET A 10 0.05 -15.51 -2.21
C MET A 10 -1.27 -16.17 -1.78
N PRO A 11 -2.43 -15.55 -2.05
CA PRO A 11 -3.71 -16.22 -1.83
C PRO A 11 -3.85 -17.40 -2.79
N TRP A 12 -4.69 -18.39 -2.44
CA TRP A 12 -4.86 -19.62 -3.22
C TRP A 12 -5.19 -19.34 -4.71
N TYR A 13 -6.02 -18.34 -4.99
CA TYR A 13 -6.40 -17.93 -6.35
C TYR A 13 -5.25 -17.24 -7.13
N GLY A 14 -4.23 -16.76 -6.43
CA GLY A 14 -3.04 -16.14 -7.01
C GLY A 14 -2.12 -17.10 -7.76
N ASN A 15 -2.46 -18.39 -7.80
CA ASN A 15 -1.79 -19.43 -8.59
C ASN A 15 -2.61 -19.91 -9.79
N ILE A 16 -3.83 -19.40 -9.99
CA ILE A 16 -4.74 -19.83 -11.07
C ILE A 16 -4.69 -18.81 -12.21
N ALA A 17 -4.41 -19.22 -13.44
CA ALA A 17 -4.47 -18.33 -14.60
C ALA A 17 -5.92 -18.08 -15.07
N PRO A 18 -6.26 -16.88 -15.57
CA PRO A 18 -5.41 -15.70 -15.75
C PRO A 18 -5.29 -14.81 -14.50
N LEU A 19 -6.08 -15.04 -13.45
CA LEU A 19 -6.13 -14.22 -12.23
C LEU A 19 -4.76 -14.03 -11.54
N SER A 20 -3.92 -15.06 -11.57
CA SER A 20 -2.57 -15.04 -11.03
C SER A 20 -1.69 -13.95 -11.64
N TRP A 21 -1.90 -13.59 -12.91
CA TRP A 21 -1.13 -12.53 -13.58
C TRP A 21 -1.49 -11.16 -13.03
N GLU A 22 -2.78 -10.88 -12.85
CA GLU A 22 -3.26 -9.62 -12.28
C GLU A 22 -2.80 -9.47 -10.83
N VAL A 23 -2.93 -10.52 -10.01
CA VAL A 23 -2.48 -10.52 -8.61
C VAL A 23 -0.98 -10.24 -8.53
N ARG A 24 -0.16 -10.94 -9.32
CA ARG A 24 1.30 -10.72 -9.37
C ARG A 24 1.64 -9.31 -9.86
N SER A 25 0.90 -8.79 -10.85
CA SER A 25 1.07 -7.43 -11.36
C SER A 25 0.79 -6.40 -10.27
N HIS A 26 -0.33 -6.52 -9.53
CA HIS A 26 -0.67 -5.62 -8.43
C HIS A 26 0.34 -5.68 -7.30
N ILE A 27 0.81 -6.87 -6.90
CA ILE A 27 1.87 -7.01 -5.88
C ILE A 27 3.16 -6.32 -6.35
N LYS A 28 3.56 -6.55 -7.61
CA LYS A 28 4.76 -5.93 -8.18
C LYS A 28 4.65 -4.40 -8.18
N GLN A 29 3.51 -3.87 -8.62
CA GLN A 29 3.25 -2.43 -8.66
C GLN A 29 3.18 -1.82 -7.25
N GLY A 30 2.44 -2.44 -6.33
CA GLY A 30 2.33 -2.00 -4.93
C GLY A 30 3.69 -1.91 -4.26
N ARG A 31 4.53 -2.94 -4.42
CA ARG A 31 5.90 -2.98 -3.90
C ARG A 31 6.82 -1.95 -4.56
N ALA A 32 6.71 -1.75 -5.87
CA ALA A 32 7.52 -0.75 -6.58
C ALA A 32 7.20 0.66 -6.11
N TRP A 33 5.93 0.92 -5.80
CA TRP A 33 5.47 2.21 -5.28
C TRP A 33 5.88 2.38 -3.82
N LEU A 34 5.60 1.40 -2.96
CA LEU A 34 5.96 1.40 -1.54
C LEU A 34 6.34 0.01 -1.06
N ASN A 35 7.55 -0.14 -0.54
CA ASN A 35 7.99 -1.35 0.16
C ASN A 35 8.43 -1.00 1.58
N PHE A 36 7.65 -1.42 2.57
CA PHE A 36 7.91 -1.12 3.99
C PHE A 36 9.16 -1.83 4.51
N GLN A 37 9.54 -2.97 3.95
CA GLN A 37 10.78 -3.66 4.33
C GLN A 37 12.04 -2.86 3.93
N ARG A 38 11.91 -1.96 2.95
CA ARG A 38 12.99 -1.07 2.51
C ARG A 38 12.86 0.35 3.07
N TRP A 39 11.91 0.60 3.96
CA TRP A 39 11.58 1.95 4.43
C TRP A 39 12.79 2.70 5.00
N GLU A 40 13.58 2.02 5.85
CA GLU A 40 14.79 2.60 6.45
C GLU A 40 15.90 2.89 5.45
N SER A 41 15.88 2.25 4.28
CA SER A 41 16.85 2.47 3.21
C SER A 41 16.49 3.62 2.25
N TYR A 42 15.31 4.23 2.41
CA TYR A 42 14.90 5.35 1.58
C TYR A 42 15.49 6.66 2.08
N ASP A 43 15.99 7.47 1.13
CA ASP A 43 16.32 8.86 1.37
C ASP A 43 15.08 9.68 1.76
N GLU A 44 15.32 10.87 2.29
CA GLU A 44 14.26 11.73 2.81
C GLU A 44 13.32 12.19 1.70
N ASP A 45 13.84 12.60 0.53
CA ASP A 45 13.03 13.03 -0.62
C ASP A 45 12.03 11.95 -1.06
N LYS A 46 12.46 10.69 -1.06
CA LYS A 46 11.60 9.55 -1.37
C LYS A 46 10.58 9.33 -0.27
N LYS A 47 10.96 9.41 1.01
CA LYS A 47 10.01 9.33 2.13
C LYS A 47 8.95 10.43 2.04
N GLN A 48 9.35 11.68 1.75
CA GLN A 48 8.43 12.81 1.52
C GLN A 48 7.42 12.53 0.41
N LYS A 49 7.88 12.03 -0.75
CA LYS A 49 7.01 11.62 -1.86
C LYS A 49 6.04 10.51 -1.44
N LEU A 50 6.52 9.53 -0.67
CA LEU A 50 5.72 8.41 -0.19
C LEU A 50 4.67 8.85 0.82
N TYR A 51 4.99 9.74 1.76
CA TYR A 51 4.03 10.29 2.72
C TYR A 51 2.87 11.02 2.00
N LYS A 52 3.19 11.94 1.08
CA LYS A 52 2.20 12.63 0.23
C LYS A 52 1.34 11.62 -0.54
N GLY A 53 1.99 10.59 -1.08
CA GLY A 53 1.34 9.48 -1.76
C GLY A 53 0.37 8.69 -0.88
N ILE A 54 0.74 8.37 0.36
CA ILE A 54 -0.06 7.58 1.30
C ILE A 54 -1.33 8.35 1.65
N VAL A 55 -1.21 9.65 1.94
CA VAL A 55 -2.33 10.55 2.21
C VAL A 55 -3.33 10.58 1.05
N LYS A 56 -2.85 10.60 -0.19
CA LYS A 56 -3.70 10.54 -1.39
C LYS A 56 -4.34 9.15 -1.55
N SER A 57 -3.54 8.10 -1.45
CA SER A 57 -3.97 6.74 -1.81
C SER A 57 -4.98 6.14 -0.83
N ILE A 58 -4.87 6.47 0.46
CA ILE A 58 -5.77 5.95 1.52
C ILE A 58 -7.23 6.35 1.33
N ASN A 59 -7.51 7.39 0.55
CA ASN A 59 -8.87 7.88 0.27
C ASN A 59 -9.45 7.34 -1.04
N PHE A 60 -8.61 6.94 -2.00
CA PHE A 60 -9.07 6.71 -3.38
C PHE A 60 -8.67 5.36 -3.97
N SER A 61 -7.51 4.81 -3.62
CA SER A 61 -6.93 3.66 -4.31
C SER A 61 -6.56 2.50 -3.39
N MET A 62 -6.43 2.74 -2.07
CA MET A 62 -6.01 1.74 -1.10
C MET A 62 -7.04 1.50 0.01
N PRO A 63 -7.30 0.22 0.36
CA PRO A 63 -6.89 -0.98 -0.36
C PRO A 63 -7.61 -1.11 -1.72
N ILE A 64 -7.01 -1.85 -2.66
CA ILE A 64 -7.58 -2.07 -4.00
C ILE A 64 -9.01 -2.62 -3.86
N PRO A 65 -10.05 -2.03 -4.50
CA PRO A 65 -11.43 -2.47 -4.33
C PRO A 65 -11.66 -3.95 -4.63
N MET A 66 -11.05 -4.48 -5.70
CA MET A 66 -11.14 -5.90 -6.06
C MET A 66 -10.54 -6.81 -4.97
N TYR A 67 -9.50 -6.35 -4.26
CA TYR A 67 -8.93 -7.09 -3.14
C TYR A 67 -9.92 -7.14 -1.96
N LEU A 68 -10.63 -6.05 -1.68
CA LEU A 68 -11.62 -5.99 -0.59
C LEU A 68 -12.83 -6.92 -0.77
N ASN A 69 -13.13 -7.33 -2.00
CA ASN A 69 -14.22 -8.30 -2.27
C ASN A 69 -13.89 -9.70 -1.73
N LEU A 70 -12.61 -10.03 -1.60
CA LEU A 70 -12.14 -11.35 -1.13
C LEU A 70 -11.47 -11.29 0.24
N HIS A 71 -11.16 -10.08 0.72
CA HIS A 71 -10.42 -9.80 1.95
C HIS A 71 -11.11 -8.69 2.73
N GLU A 72 -12.27 -9.01 3.31
CA GLU A 72 -13.05 -8.04 4.08
C GLU A 72 -12.31 -7.58 5.34
N ASP A 73 -11.44 -8.42 5.89
CA ASP A 73 -10.52 -8.13 7.01
C ASP A 73 -9.55 -6.99 6.69
N ALA A 74 -9.26 -6.75 5.40
CA ALA A 74 -8.44 -5.64 4.96
C ALA A 74 -9.21 -4.32 4.84
N LYS A 75 -10.55 -4.31 5.00
CA LYS A 75 -11.34 -3.07 4.96
C LYS A 75 -10.97 -2.18 6.13
N LEU A 76 -10.40 -1.01 5.80
CA LEU A 76 -10.08 0.01 6.79
C LEU A 76 -11.32 0.80 7.18
N THR A 77 -11.59 0.85 8.48
CA THR A 77 -12.55 1.77 9.10
C THR A 77 -12.14 3.22 8.90
N LYS A 78 -13.09 4.16 9.04
CA LYS A 78 -12.79 5.59 8.97
C LYS A 78 -11.69 5.99 9.96
N VAL A 79 -11.77 5.51 11.20
CA VAL A 79 -10.78 5.81 12.25
C VAL A 79 -9.39 5.32 11.86
N GLN A 80 -9.27 4.10 11.32
CA GLN A 80 -7.97 3.57 10.86
C GLN A 80 -7.41 4.39 9.69
N ARG A 81 -8.25 4.78 8.72
CA ARG A 81 -7.84 5.65 7.61
C ARG A 81 -7.34 7.00 8.10
N ASP A 82 -8.07 7.61 9.04
CA ASP A 82 -7.70 8.89 9.63
C ASP A 82 -6.39 8.80 10.41
N SER A 83 -6.16 7.72 11.14
CA SER A 83 -4.89 7.48 11.86
C SER A 83 -3.70 7.34 10.90
N ILE A 84 -3.84 6.56 9.83
CA ILE A 84 -2.78 6.41 8.80
C ILE A 84 -2.51 7.75 8.13
N LYS A 85 -3.56 8.50 7.79
CA LYS A 85 -3.45 9.81 7.17
C LYS A 85 -2.71 10.79 8.08
N LYS A 86 -3.11 10.89 9.35
CA LYS A 86 -2.47 11.77 10.34
C LYS A 86 -1.00 11.43 10.54
N TRP A 87 -0.68 10.14 10.66
CA TRP A 87 0.70 9.67 10.73
C TRP A 87 1.50 10.11 9.51
N ALA A 88 1.01 9.87 8.29
CA ALA A 88 1.74 10.27 7.10
C ALA A 88 1.90 11.80 7.01
N GLN A 89 0.88 12.56 7.39
CA GLN A 89 0.92 14.02 7.39
C GLN A 89 1.93 14.61 8.38
N SER A 90 2.14 13.98 9.54
CA SER A 90 3.06 14.52 10.56
C SER A 90 4.53 14.51 10.15
N TYR A 91 4.88 13.77 9.09
CA TYR A 91 6.24 13.73 8.55
C TYR A 91 6.40 14.53 7.26
N ILE A 92 5.32 15.08 6.69
CA ILE A 92 5.43 15.93 5.50
C ILE A 92 6.00 17.28 5.93
N THR A 93 7.21 17.58 5.50
CA THR A 93 7.75 18.93 5.61
C THR A 93 7.21 19.76 4.44
N GLU A 94 6.54 20.87 4.72
CA GLU A 94 6.19 21.83 3.67
C GLU A 94 7.48 22.41 3.09
N GLU A 95 7.64 22.31 1.77
CA GLU A 95 8.62 23.14 1.05
C GLU A 95 8.03 24.55 1.05
N ASN A 96 8.61 25.43 1.87
CA ASN A 96 8.40 26.88 1.78
C ASN A 96 8.86 27.41 0.43
#